data_AF-A0A7W0QPU7-F1
#
_entry.id   AF-A0A7W0QPU7-F1
#
_cell.length_a   1.000
_cell.length_b   1.000
_cell.length_c   1.000
_cell.angle_alpha   90.00
_cell.angle_beta   90.00
_cell.angle_gamma   90.00
#
_symmetry.space_group_name_H-M   'P 1'
#
loop_
_entity.id
_entity.type
_entity.pdbx_description
1 polymer ?
#
loop_
_entity_poly.entity_id
_entity_poly.type
_entity_poly.pdbx_seq_one_letter_code
_entity_poly.pdbx_strand_id
1 'polypeptide(L)'
;MTTPAKAATVARAAREPFKVDSLCDAIAKADNGDAKAIEVLRKVFREVPNVVEMVSGLAWNAENAMLASVSPGAAELFRQQAANQRDKLREEGTGTALEDMLIRRISLDCIASLQADRQRTLAPGESRSLELSRFYDHQADRAHRRLLASVESLARVRKLITPIQINIAEQQVNVAGNVAASTGIGATTEP
;
A
#
# COMPACT_ATOMS: atom_id res chain seq x y z
N MET A 1 -39.45 33.18 -12.68
CA MET A 1 -40.00 32.13 -11.80
C MET A 1 -38.98 31.00 -11.69
N THR A 2 -38.44 30.82 -10.48
CA THR A 2 -37.82 29.60 -9.88
C THR A 2 -36.68 28.89 -10.64
N THR A 3 -35.40 29.17 -10.35
CA THR A 3 -34.53 28.68 -9.24
C THR A 3 -33.92 27.28 -9.46
N PRO A 4 -32.59 27.16 -9.67
CA PRO A 4 -31.80 25.99 -9.32
C PRO A 4 -31.00 26.30 -8.04
N ALA A 5 -31.58 26.07 -6.86
CA ALA A 5 -30.91 26.29 -5.57
C ALA A 5 -31.18 25.13 -4.60
N LYS A 6 -31.18 23.89 -5.11
CA LYS A 6 -31.39 22.69 -4.29
C LYS A 6 -30.19 21.73 -4.24
N ALA A 7 -29.04 22.12 -4.79
CA ALA A 7 -27.82 21.30 -4.79
C ALA A 7 -26.74 21.77 -3.79
N ALA A 8 -26.91 22.94 -3.15
CA ALA A 8 -25.90 23.52 -2.24
C ALA A 8 -26.32 23.52 -0.76
N THR A 9 -27.50 22.98 -0.42
CA THR A 9 -28.07 23.00 0.95
C THR A 9 -27.94 21.65 1.67
N VAL A 10 -26.79 20.99 1.51
CA VAL A 10 -26.32 19.97 2.47
C VAL A 10 -24.96 20.38 3.06
N ALA A 11 -24.54 21.63 2.80
CA ALA A 11 -23.47 22.24 3.56
C ALA A 11 -23.94 22.45 5.01
N ARG A 12 -23.33 21.65 5.90
CA ARG A 12 -22.94 22.12 7.23
C ARG A 12 -24.10 22.41 8.19
N ALA A 13 -24.93 21.40 8.44
CA ALA A 13 -25.54 21.28 9.76
C ALA A 13 -24.41 21.02 10.76
N ALA A 14 -24.35 21.83 11.82
CA ALA A 14 -23.36 21.76 12.88
C ALA A 14 -23.30 20.34 13.47
N ARG A 15 -22.35 19.53 13.01
CA ARG A 15 -21.97 18.29 13.71
C ARG A 15 -21.25 18.74 14.98
N GLU A 16 -21.82 18.44 16.13
CA GLU A 16 -21.11 18.57 17.40
C GLU A 16 -19.71 17.95 17.25
N PRO A 17 -18.68 18.58 17.82
CA PRO A 17 -17.33 18.04 17.76
C PRO A 17 -17.37 16.62 18.33
N PHE A 18 -17.03 15.64 17.47
CA PHE A 18 -16.91 14.25 17.86
C PHE A 18 -15.89 14.17 19.00
N LYS A 19 -16.37 13.83 20.21
CA LYS A 19 -15.51 13.78 21.40
C LYS A 19 -14.68 12.50 21.35
N VAL A 20 -13.39 12.65 21.07
CA VAL A 20 -12.40 11.54 21.00
C VAL A 20 -12.43 10.71 22.29
N ASP A 21 -12.57 11.34 23.45
CA ASP A 21 -12.65 10.65 24.75
C ASP A 21 -13.83 9.68 24.84
N SER A 22 -14.98 10.05 24.28
CA SER A 22 -16.17 9.17 24.25
C SER A 22 -15.99 7.95 23.35
N LEU A 23 -15.11 8.03 22.35
CA LEU A 23 -14.77 6.90 21.50
C LEU A 23 -13.81 5.95 22.21
N CYS A 24 -12.77 6.48 22.85
CA CYS A 24 -11.82 5.70 23.65
C CYS A 24 -12.53 4.91 24.75
N ASP A 25 -13.47 5.55 25.46
CA ASP A 25 -14.28 4.89 26.49
C ASP A 25 -15.16 3.76 25.94
N ALA A 26 -15.73 3.96 24.75
CA ALA A 26 -16.53 2.94 24.09
C ALA A 26 -15.67 1.75 23.61
N ILE A 27 -14.47 2.02 23.11
CA ILE A 27 -13.48 0.98 22.75
C ILE A 27 -13.11 0.17 23.99
N ALA A 28 -12.71 0.84 25.08
CA ALA A 28 -12.31 0.15 26.32
C ALA A 28 -13.43 -0.72 26.91
N LYS A 29 -14.69 -0.27 26.86
CA LYS A 29 -15.84 -1.09 27.29
C LYS A 29 -16.08 -2.27 26.35
N ALA A 30 -15.97 -2.07 25.05
CA ALA A 30 -16.11 -3.14 24.06
C ALA A 30 -15.02 -4.21 24.20
N ASP A 31 -13.78 -3.82 24.47
CA ASP A 31 -12.66 -4.73 24.73
C ASP A 31 -12.90 -5.61 25.97
N ASN A 32 -13.65 -5.11 26.95
CA ASN A 32 -14.10 -5.86 28.13
C ASN A 32 -15.39 -6.69 27.90
N GLY A 33 -15.89 -6.76 26.66
CA GLY A 33 -17.05 -7.57 26.30
C GLY A 33 -18.41 -6.89 26.45
N ASP A 34 -18.47 -5.57 26.63
CA ASP A 34 -19.74 -4.83 26.70
C ASP A 34 -20.41 -4.76 25.30
N ALA A 35 -21.45 -5.58 25.11
CA ALA A 35 -22.22 -5.63 23.87
C ALA A 35 -22.90 -4.29 23.52
N LYS A 36 -23.27 -3.46 24.50
CA LYS A 36 -23.86 -2.14 24.23
C LYS A 36 -22.81 -1.18 23.69
N ALA A 37 -21.58 -1.26 24.19
CA ALA A 37 -20.47 -0.47 23.67
C ALA A 37 -20.16 -0.83 22.20
N ILE A 38 -20.24 -2.11 21.83
CA ILE A 38 -20.09 -2.56 20.43
C ILE A 38 -21.16 -1.92 19.52
N GLU A 39 -22.42 -1.85 19.95
CA GLU A 39 -23.48 -1.18 19.18
C GLU A 39 -23.25 0.33 19.01
N VAL A 40 -22.72 0.99 20.06
CA VAL A 40 -22.31 2.40 19.99
C VAL A 40 -21.21 2.59 18.95
N LEU A 41 -20.16 1.74 18.98
CA LEU A 41 -19.09 1.79 17.98
C LEU A 41 -19.61 1.57 16.56
N ARG A 42 -20.49 0.58 16.34
CA ARG A 42 -21.13 0.33 15.03
C ARG A 42 -21.89 1.56 14.53
N LYS A 43 -22.62 2.25 15.41
CA LYS A 43 -23.34 3.48 15.06
C LYS A 43 -22.37 4.60 14.68
N VAL A 44 -21.34 4.82 15.49
CA VAL A 44 -20.31 5.84 15.23
C VAL A 44 -19.62 5.60 13.88
N PHE A 45 -19.25 4.36 13.57
CA PHE A 45 -18.59 4.04 12.30
C PHE A 45 -19.49 4.21 11.08
N ARG A 46 -20.81 4.02 11.22
CA ARG A 46 -21.77 4.35 10.14
C ARG A 46 -21.92 5.86 9.94
N GLU A 47 -21.91 6.64 11.02
CA GLU A 47 -22.14 8.09 10.97
C GLU A 47 -20.89 8.88 10.59
N VAL A 48 -19.71 8.37 10.96
CA VAL A 48 -18.40 8.96 10.69
C VAL A 48 -17.42 7.89 10.17
N PRO A 49 -17.53 7.49 8.88
CA PRO A 49 -16.68 6.43 8.32
C PRO A 49 -15.18 6.71 8.44
N ASN A 50 -14.77 7.98 8.30
CA ASN A 50 -13.37 8.39 8.36
C ASN A 50 -12.73 8.17 9.75
N VAL A 51 -13.54 8.08 10.82
CA VAL A 51 -13.02 7.76 12.16
C VAL A 51 -12.41 6.37 12.17
N VAL A 52 -12.97 5.40 11.41
CA VAL A 52 -12.43 4.04 11.30
C VAL A 52 -10.98 4.06 10.82
N GLU A 53 -10.66 4.85 9.80
CA GLU A 53 -9.28 4.96 9.32
C GLU A 53 -8.36 5.67 10.33
N MET A 54 -8.89 6.63 11.08
CA MET A 54 -8.14 7.35 12.11
C MET A 54 -7.81 6.50 13.35
N VAL A 55 -8.73 5.63 13.81
CA VAL A 55 -8.52 4.78 15.00
C VAL A 55 -8.15 3.32 14.71
N SER A 56 -8.39 2.82 13.49
CA SER A 56 -8.18 1.41 13.15
C SER A 56 -7.40 1.22 11.85
N GLY A 57 -6.24 1.89 11.75
CA GLY A 57 -5.26 1.52 10.74
C GLY A 57 -4.82 0.07 10.96
N LEU A 58 -5.36 -0.88 10.20
CA LEU A 58 -5.06 -2.32 10.38
C LEU A 58 -3.55 -2.59 10.36
N ALA A 59 -2.83 -1.95 9.44
CA ALA A 59 -1.38 -2.03 9.36
C ALA A 59 -0.69 -1.40 10.59
N TRP A 60 -1.20 -0.27 11.09
CA TRP A 60 -0.68 0.39 12.29
C TRP A 60 -0.90 -0.46 13.55
N ASN A 61 -2.06 -1.10 13.68
CA ASN A 61 -2.35 -2.00 14.81
C ASN A 61 -1.46 -3.23 14.77
N ALA A 62 -1.25 -3.83 13.59
CA ALA A 62 -0.31 -4.93 13.41
C ALA A 62 1.13 -4.50 13.74
N GLU A 63 1.57 -3.34 13.25
CA GLU A 63 2.88 -2.77 13.53
C GLU A 63 3.08 -2.57 15.04
N ASN A 64 2.13 -1.96 15.74
CA ASN A 64 2.22 -1.77 17.19
C ASN A 64 2.21 -3.07 17.98
N ALA A 65 1.41 -4.07 17.58
CA ALA A 65 1.41 -5.37 18.22
C ALA A 65 2.79 -6.05 18.08
N MET A 66 3.44 -5.92 16.92
CA MET A 66 4.79 -6.44 16.72
C MET A 66 5.84 -5.67 17.53
N LEU A 67 5.69 -4.35 17.65
CA LEU A 67 6.62 -3.51 18.42
C LEU A 67 6.42 -3.58 19.94
N ALA A 68 5.33 -4.19 20.41
CA ALA A 68 5.05 -4.31 21.85
C ALA A 68 6.11 -5.10 22.63
N SER A 69 6.88 -5.96 21.97
CA SER A 69 7.93 -6.78 22.60
C SER A 69 9.30 -6.10 22.67
N VAL A 70 9.45 -4.87 22.20
CA VAL A 70 10.72 -4.12 22.23
C VAL A 70 10.62 -2.91 23.14
N SER A 71 11.77 -2.38 23.59
CA SER A 71 11.76 -1.19 24.47
C SER A 71 11.15 0.01 23.74
N PRO A 72 10.50 0.96 24.46
CA PRO A 72 9.82 2.10 23.83
C PRO A 72 10.73 2.92 22.91
N GLY A 73 12.00 3.13 23.29
CA GLY A 73 12.97 3.82 22.44
C GLY A 73 13.31 3.06 21.16
N ALA A 74 13.46 1.74 21.23
CA ALA A 74 13.69 0.91 20.04
C ALA A 74 12.45 0.85 19.15
N ALA A 75 11.25 0.78 19.74
CA ALA A 75 9.99 0.84 19.00
C ALA A 75 9.90 2.11 18.15
N GLU A 76 10.28 3.26 18.71
CA GLU A 76 10.23 4.53 17.98
C GLU A 76 11.24 4.58 16.82
N LEU A 77 12.46 4.09 17.03
CA LEU A 77 13.44 3.97 15.95
C LEU A 77 12.93 3.07 14.81
N PHE A 78 12.29 1.94 15.15
CA PHE A 78 11.72 1.04 14.16
C PHE A 78 10.54 1.67 13.41
N ARG A 79 9.67 2.43 14.08
CA ARG A 79 8.60 3.20 13.41
C ARG A 79 9.18 4.19 12.41
N GLN A 80 10.18 4.98 12.83
CA GLN A 80 10.78 5.97 11.94
C GLN A 80 11.48 5.31 10.75
N GLN A 81 12.19 4.20 10.98
CA GLN A 81 12.83 3.44 9.91
C GLN A 81 11.80 2.85 8.94
N ALA A 82 10.71 2.28 9.45
CA ALA A 82 9.62 1.76 8.63
C ALA A 82 8.94 2.88 7.82
N ALA A 83 8.67 4.04 8.44
CA ALA A 83 8.14 5.22 7.75
C ALA A 83 9.07 5.67 6.61
N ASN A 84 10.34 5.89 6.90
CA ASN A 84 11.34 6.28 5.90
C ASN A 84 11.46 5.27 4.75
N GLN A 85 11.40 3.97 5.04
CA GLN A 85 11.41 2.92 4.03
C GLN A 85 10.15 2.98 3.15
N ARG A 86 8.97 3.19 3.75
CA ARG A 86 7.72 3.33 2.98
C ARG A 86 7.77 4.54 2.06
N ASP A 87 8.30 5.66 2.53
CA ASP A 87 8.37 6.88 1.73
C ASP A 87 9.32 6.71 0.53
N LYS A 88 10.49 6.11 0.72
CA LYS A 88 11.39 5.74 -0.39
C LYS A 88 10.71 4.83 -1.40
N LEU A 89 9.99 3.81 -0.93
CA LEU A 89 9.24 2.94 -1.83
C LEU A 89 8.14 3.71 -2.56
N ARG A 90 7.43 4.65 -1.92
CA ARG A 90 6.41 5.46 -2.59
C ARG A 90 7.00 6.33 -3.70
N GLU A 91 8.18 6.92 -3.47
CA GLU A 91 8.89 7.76 -4.46
C GLU A 91 9.23 6.99 -5.75
N GLU A 92 9.48 5.69 -5.66
CA GLU A 92 9.77 4.83 -6.82
C GLU A 92 8.52 4.39 -7.60
N GLY A 93 7.32 4.64 -7.06
CA GLY A 93 6.06 4.07 -7.57
C GLY A 93 5.13 5.08 -8.23
N THR A 94 3.92 4.62 -8.53
CA THR A 94 2.85 5.47 -9.10
C THR A 94 1.90 6.03 -8.04
N GLY A 95 2.03 5.60 -6.79
CA GLY A 95 1.23 6.06 -5.67
C GLY A 95 -0.18 5.45 -5.63
N THR A 96 -0.42 4.31 -6.29
CA THR A 96 -1.74 3.68 -6.27
C THR A 96 -2.08 3.09 -4.89
N ALA A 97 -3.37 2.96 -4.58
CA ALA A 97 -3.82 2.37 -3.31
C ALA A 97 -3.30 0.92 -3.11
N LEU A 98 -3.22 0.13 -4.19
CA LEU A 98 -2.66 -1.22 -4.14
C LEU A 98 -1.15 -1.20 -3.82
N GLU A 99 -0.40 -0.27 -4.41
CA GLU A 99 1.01 -0.08 -4.05
C GLU A 99 1.15 0.33 -2.58
N ASP A 100 0.36 1.26 -2.07
CA ASP A 100 0.44 1.68 -0.65
C ASP A 100 0.14 0.50 0.30
N MET A 101 -0.83 -0.35 -0.03
CA MET A 101 -1.11 -1.58 0.73
C MET A 101 0.09 -2.53 0.72
N LEU A 102 0.73 -2.76 -0.42
CA LEU A 102 1.90 -3.64 -0.54
C LEU A 102 3.13 -3.05 0.15
N ILE A 103 3.33 -1.73 0.07
CA ILE A 103 4.41 -1.00 0.75
C ILE A 103 4.27 -1.14 2.27
N ARG A 104 3.07 -0.93 2.82
CA ARG A 104 2.79 -1.19 4.25
C ARG A 104 3.04 -2.64 4.63
N ARG A 105 2.65 -3.57 3.76
CA ARG A 105 2.87 -5.00 3.99
C ARG A 105 4.36 -5.37 4.02
N ILE A 106 5.17 -4.82 3.11
CA ILE A 106 6.62 -5.01 3.08
C ILE A 106 7.25 -4.55 4.40
N SER A 107 6.84 -3.40 4.94
CA SER A 107 7.33 -2.93 6.24
C SER A 107 7.02 -3.91 7.37
N LEU A 108 5.79 -4.46 7.42
CA LEU A 108 5.41 -5.46 8.42
C LEU A 108 6.23 -6.75 8.26
N ASP A 109 6.36 -7.26 7.03
CA ASP A 109 7.13 -8.50 6.80
C ASP A 109 8.64 -8.30 7.09
N CYS A 110 9.17 -7.09 6.89
CA CYS A 110 10.55 -6.72 7.26
C CYS A 110 10.76 -6.76 8.77
N ILE A 111 9.88 -6.13 9.54
CA ILE A 111 9.91 -6.20 11.02
C ILE A 111 9.79 -7.66 11.47
N ALA A 112 8.88 -8.43 10.86
CA ALA A 112 8.66 -9.84 11.21
C ALA A 112 9.92 -10.69 10.97
N SER A 113 10.62 -10.49 9.85
CA SER A 113 11.86 -11.22 9.57
C SER A 113 12.96 -10.88 10.57
N LEU A 114 13.17 -9.60 10.87
CA LEU A 114 14.21 -9.18 11.82
C LEU A 114 13.93 -9.70 13.23
N GLN A 115 12.65 -9.74 13.63
CA GLN A 115 12.25 -10.32 14.91
C GLN A 115 12.47 -11.83 14.95
N ALA A 116 12.16 -12.55 13.87
CA ALA A 116 12.39 -13.99 13.78
C ALA A 116 13.89 -14.31 13.86
N ASP A 117 14.74 -13.55 13.17
CA ASP A 117 16.20 -13.69 13.23
C ASP A 117 16.75 -13.42 14.64
N ARG A 118 16.22 -12.38 15.30
CA ARG A 118 16.57 -12.07 16.69
C ARG A 118 16.18 -13.22 17.62
N GLN A 119 14.98 -13.77 17.50
CA GLN A 119 14.51 -14.90 18.32
C GLN A 119 15.32 -16.17 18.06
N ARG A 120 15.70 -16.40 16.80
CA ARG A 120 16.60 -17.48 16.42
C ARG A 120 17.96 -17.36 17.13
N THR A 121 18.51 -16.14 17.20
CA THR A 121 19.83 -15.86 17.77
C THR A 121 19.85 -15.79 19.30
N LEU A 122 18.81 -15.25 19.93
CA LEU A 122 18.77 -15.00 21.38
C LEU A 122 18.54 -16.24 22.24
N ALA A 123 18.13 -17.37 21.67
CA ALA A 123 17.97 -18.54 22.52
C ALA A 123 19.34 -19.15 22.86
N PRO A 124 19.54 -19.55 24.13
CA PRO A 124 20.82 -20.04 24.61
C PRO A 124 21.26 -21.31 23.85
N GLY A 125 22.39 -21.21 23.15
CA GLY A 125 22.91 -22.26 22.26
C GLY A 125 23.34 -23.56 22.95
N GLU A 126 23.63 -23.52 24.25
CA GLU A 126 24.08 -24.71 25.00
C GLU A 126 22.95 -25.50 25.68
N SER A 127 21.72 -24.97 25.71
CA SER A 127 20.58 -25.61 26.40
C SER A 127 19.32 -25.76 25.54
N ARG A 128 19.40 -25.44 24.24
CA ARG A 128 18.25 -25.51 23.33
C ARG A 128 18.03 -26.94 22.85
N SER A 129 16.80 -27.44 22.97
CA SER A 129 16.45 -28.70 22.32
C SER A 129 16.52 -28.55 20.80
N LEU A 130 16.84 -29.65 20.11
CA LEU A 130 16.88 -29.70 18.64
C LEU A 130 15.54 -29.27 18.03
N GLU A 131 14.43 -29.64 18.66
CA GLU A 131 13.08 -29.27 18.22
C GLU A 131 12.85 -27.76 18.29
N LEU A 132 13.30 -27.12 19.38
CA LEU A 132 13.16 -25.69 19.55
C LEU A 132 14.05 -24.94 18.54
N SER A 133 15.26 -25.43 18.24
CA SER A 133 16.09 -24.86 17.17
C SER A 133 15.38 -24.89 15.83
N ARG A 134 14.86 -26.06 15.42
CA ARG A 134 14.13 -26.23 14.16
C ARG A 134 12.90 -25.34 14.08
N PHE A 135 12.18 -25.16 15.19
CA PHE A 135 11.03 -24.26 15.25
C PHE A 135 11.41 -22.82 14.86
N TYR A 136 12.48 -22.28 15.46
CA TYR A 136 12.91 -20.91 15.16
C TYR A 136 13.53 -20.77 13.77
N ASP A 137 14.28 -21.77 13.29
CA ASP A 137 14.77 -21.78 11.90
C ASP A 137 13.61 -21.75 10.90
N HIS A 138 12.58 -22.58 11.11
CA HIS A 138 11.38 -22.55 10.27
C HIS A 138 10.58 -21.26 10.37
N GLN A 139 10.55 -20.63 11.54
CA GLN A 139 9.89 -19.34 11.71
C GLN A 139 10.60 -18.24 10.93
N ALA A 140 11.94 -18.17 11.02
CA ALA A 140 12.77 -17.24 10.27
C ALA A 140 12.62 -17.43 8.75
N ASP A 141 12.74 -18.66 8.27
CA ASP A 141 12.54 -19.01 6.87
C ASP A 141 11.18 -18.54 6.34
N ARG A 142 10.09 -18.80 7.09
CA ARG A 142 8.75 -18.37 6.68
C ARG A 142 8.61 -16.85 6.68
N ALA A 143 9.24 -16.16 7.64
CA ALA A 143 9.22 -14.70 7.67
C ALA A 143 9.96 -14.10 6.45
N HIS A 144 11.15 -14.61 6.12
CA HIS A 144 11.88 -14.19 4.92
C HIS A 144 11.13 -14.49 3.63
N ARG A 145 10.54 -15.68 3.48
CA ARG A 145 9.75 -16.00 2.28
C ARG A 145 8.56 -15.06 2.10
N ARG A 146 7.89 -14.68 3.19
CA ARG A 146 6.80 -13.68 3.14
C ARG A 146 7.31 -12.31 2.71
N LEU A 147 8.45 -11.87 3.26
CA LEU A 147 9.07 -10.61 2.86
C LEU A 147 9.37 -10.59 1.35
N LEU A 148 10.02 -11.63 0.84
CA LEU A 148 10.35 -11.75 -0.58
C LEU A 148 9.08 -11.76 -1.45
N ALA A 149 8.07 -12.54 -1.07
CA ALA A 149 6.80 -12.59 -1.80
C ALA A 149 6.09 -11.22 -1.85
N SER A 150 6.14 -10.44 -0.78
CA SER A 150 5.57 -9.08 -0.73
C SER A 150 6.34 -8.11 -1.63
N VAL A 151 7.68 -8.19 -1.64
CA VAL A 151 8.53 -7.40 -2.55
C VAL A 151 8.28 -7.77 -4.02
N GLU A 152 8.24 -9.05 -4.34
CA GLU A 152 7.92 -9.55 -5.69
C GLU A 152 6.53 -9.09 -6.16
N SER A 153 5.56 -9.09 -5.24
CA SER A 153 4.20 -8.63 -5.53
C SER A 153 4.18 -7.14 -5.88
N LEU A 154 4.90 -6.29 -5.14
CA LEU A 154 5.03 -4.86 -5.45
C LEU A 154 5.70 -4.65 -6.82
N ALA A 155 6.80 -5.36 -7.09
CA ALA A 155 7.48 -5.30 -8.37
C ALA A 155 6.56 -5.71 -9.54
N ARG A 156 5.76 -6.77 -9.35
CA ARG A 156 4.77 -7.22 -10.33
C ARG A 156 3.70 -6.16 -10.59
N VAL A 157 3.16 -5.56 -9.53
CA VAL A 157 2.15 -4.50 -9.64
C VAL A 157 2.72 -3.30 -10.41
N ARG A 158 3.93 -2.83 -10.07
CA ARG A 158 4.61 -1.75 -10.80
C ARG A 158 4.81 -2.06 -12.27
N LYS A 159 5.25 -3.29 -12.59
CA LYS A 159 5.42 -3.74 -13.98
C LYS A 159 4.10 -3.72 -14.76
N LEU A 160 2.98 -4.05 -14.13
CA LEU A 160 1.66 -4.06 -14.77
C LEU A 160 1.07 -2.65 -14.96
N ILE A 161 1.38 -1.72 -14.06
CA ILE A 161 0.89 -0.33 -14.13
C ILE A 161 1.73 0.52 -15.10
N THR A 162 3.01 0.19 -15.28
CA THR A 162 3.90 0.92 -16.19
C THR A 162 3.44 0.72 -17.65
N PRO A 163 3.06 1.79 -18.38
CA PRO A 163 2.66 1.66 -19.78
C PRO A 163 3.81 1.11 -20.61
N ILE A 164 3.63 -0.08 -21.20
CA ILE A 164 4.55 -0.59 -22.21
C ILE A 164 4.30 0.22 -23.49
N GLN A 165 5.13 1.23 -23.75
CA GLN A 165 5.13 1.90 -25.04
C GLN A 165 5.60 0.91 -26.11
N ILE A 166 4.65 0.34 -26.86
CA ILE A 166 4.95 -0.39 -28.07
C ILE A 166 5.25 0.66 -29.14
N ASN A 167 6.53 0.83 -29.48
CA ASN A 167 6.93 1.68 -30.59
C ASN A 167 6.50 1.02 -31.92
N ILE A 168 5.31 1.37 -32.44
CA ILE A 168 4.81 0.95 -33.76
C ILE A 168 5.43 1.83 -34.87
N ALA A 169 6.73 2.14 -34.77
CA ALA A 169 7.42 2.98 -35.74
C ALA A 169 8.02 2.18 -36.92
N GLU A 170 8.36 0.90 -36.71
CA GLU A 170 9.07 0.09 -37.71
C GLU A 170 8.18 -0.58 -38.77
N GLN A 171 6.85 -0.44 -38.69
CA GLN A 171 5.90 -1.02 -39.64
C GLN A 171 5.21 -0.02 -40.56
N GLN A 172 5.64 1.26 -40.58
CA GLN A 172 5.10 2.23 -41.52
C GLN A 172 5.72 2.04 -42.92
N VAL A 173 4.99 1.36 -43.80
CA VAL A 173 5.33 1.29 -45.23
C VAL A 173 4.89 2.60 -45.88
N ASN A 174 5.85 3.41 -46.31
CA ASN A 174 5.59 4.62 -47.10
C ASN A 174 4.99 4.25 -48.46
N VAL A 175 3.68 4.39 -48.62
CA VAL A 175 3.00 4.32 -49.93
C VAL A 175 3.00 5.73 -50.54
N ALA A 176 4.17 6.29 -50.78
CA ALA A 176 4.31 7.51 -51.59
C ALA A 176 4.35 7.07 -53.06
N GLY A 177 3.27 7.38 -53.78
CA GLY A 177 3.05 6.99 -55.16
C GLY A 177 4.16 7.46 -56.10
N ASN A 178 4.62 6.54 -56.95
CA ASN A 178 5.44 6.87 -58.10
C ASN A 178 4.65 6.49 -59.37
N VAL A 179 3.76 7.39 -59.81
CA VAL A 179 3.14 7.34 -61.13
C VAL A 179 3.19 8.73 -61.75
N ALA A 180 4.38 9.15 -62.18
CA ALA A 180 4.54 10.10 -63.29
C ALA A 180 6.03 10.28 -63.60
N ALA A 181 6.57 9.46 -64.51
CA ALA A 181 7.57 9.87 -65.49
C ALA A 181 8.01 8.65 -66.31
N SER A 182 7.21 8.28 -67.31
CA SER A 182 7.71 7.50 -68.44
C SER A 182 7.32 8.21 -69.73
N THR A 183 8.35 8.74 -70.41
CA THR A 183 8.56 8.74 -71.88
C THR A 183 7.49 9.38 -72.78
N GLY A 184 7.78 10.25 -73.74
CA GLY A 184 9.04 10.72 -74.31
C GLY A 184 8.79 11.44 -75.65
N ILE A 185 9.65 12.40 -75.97
CA ILE A 185 10.29 12.71 -77.27
C ILE A 185 9.47 12.54 -78.56
N GLY A 186 9.25 13.65 -79.29
CA GLY A 186 9.04 13.62 -80.75
C GLY A 186 8.60 14.95 -81.41
N ALA A 187 9.38 15.38 -82.41
CA ALA A 187 9.06 16.25 -83.57
C ALA A 187 9.37 17.78 -83.56
N THR A 188 10.51 18.08 -84.19
CA THR A 188 10.89 19.17 -85.13
C THR A 188 9.81 20.06 -85.76
N THR A 189 10.04 21.39 -85.90
CA THR A 189 10.46 22.10 -87.14
C THR A 189 10.56 23.64 -86.95
N GLU A 190 11.54 24.26 -87.64
CA GLU A 190 11.86 25.70 -87.80
C GLU A 190 10.79 26.50 -88.59
N PRO A 191 10.92 27.84 -88.71
CA PRO A 191 11.81 28.47 -89.72
C PRO A 191 12.87 29.43 -89.17
#